data_AF-A0A518ATP6-F1
#
_entry.id   AF-A0A518ATP6-F1
#
_cell.length_a   1.000
_cell.length_b   1.000
_cell.length_c   1.000
_cell.angle_alpha   90.00
_cell.angle_beta   90.00
_cell.angle_gamma   90.00
#
_symmetry.space_group_name_H-M   'P 1'
#
loop_
_entity.id
_entity.type
_entity.pdbx_description
1 polymer ?
#
loop_
_entity_poly.entity_id
_entity_poly.type
_entity_poly.pdbx_seq_one_letter_code
_entity_poly.pdbx_strand_id
1 'polypeptide(L)'
;MRLFDEAGRSVSSPSAADVRSVIEGIDSEINTYAILEKQPNHYMQTMQFEDGFELEYQVDDTDHHFRAPQRMARDEVMRAMTQYAEQDDRWLKEIEWEPLNLEVAESKSGCLGLLLVGASLGASAFGAFCL
;
A
#
# COMPACT_ATOMS: atom_id res chain seq x y z
N MET A 1 12.90 2.37 1.31
CA MET A 1 11.51 2.30 1.76
C MET A 1 10.88 3.69 1.71
N ARG A 2 9.63 3.76 1.28
CA ARG A 2 8.88 5.00 1.06
C ARG A 2 7.42 4.78 1.44
N LEU A 3 6.85 5.70 2.20
CA LEU A 3 5.42 5.77 2.51
C LEU A 3 4.78 6.83 1.62
N PHE A 4 3.63 6.53 1.04
CA PHE A 4 2.83 7.51 0.33
C PHE A 4 1.34 7.22 0.47
N ASP A 5 0.52 8.25 0.29
CA ASP A 5 -0.93 8.18 0.40
C ASP A 5 -1.62 8.80 -0.82
N GLU A 6 -2.95 8.68 -0.89
CA GLU A 6 -3.74 9.20 -2.00
C GLU A 6 -3.66 10.73 -2.10
N ALA A 7 -3.51 11.42 -0.97
CA ALA A 7 -3.34 12.87 -0.92
C ALA A 7 -2.01 13.37 -1.54
N GLY A 8 -1.16 12.46 -2.01
CA GLY A 8 0.12 12.77 -2.64
C GLY A 8 1.25 13.04 -1.64
N ARG A 9 1.04 12.78 -0.35
CA ARG A 9 2.13 12.80 0.62
C ARG A 9 3.12 11.70 0.28
N SER A 10 4.40 11.99 0.40
CA SER A 10 5.46 11.00 0.25
C SER A 10 6.57 11.23 1.26
N VAL A 11 6.93 10.18 2.00
CA VAL A 11 7.97 10.20 3.03
C VAL A 11 8.98 9.10 2.73
N SER A 12 10.24 9.48 2.55
CA SER A 12 11.34 8.52 2.40
C SER A 12 11.85 8.11 3.77
N SER A 13 12.09 6.81 3.97
CA SER A 13 12.50 6.24 5.26
C SER A 13 11.56 6.66 6.41
N PRO A 14 10.26 6.33 6.32
CA PRO A 14 9.26 6.80 7.27
C PRO A 14 9.55 6.32 8.69
N SER A 15 9.37 7.21 9.67
CA SER A 15 9.37 6.84 11.09
C SER A 15 8.01 6.25 11.50
N ALA A 16 7.95 5.62 12.68
CA ALA A 16 6.68 5.19 13.27
C ALA A 16 5.67 6.34 13.43
N ALA A 17 6.15 7.57 13.68
CA ALA A 17 5.30 8.74 13.75
C ALA A 17 4.73 9.15 12.38
N ASP A 18 5.52 8.99 11.31
CA ASP A 18 5.05 9.23 9.94
C ASP A 18 3.97 8.22 9.53
N VAL A 19 4.20 6.92 9.82
CA VAL A 19 3.21 5.86 9.59
C VAL A 19 1.92 6.19 10.33
N ARG A 20 1.99 6.44 11.65
CA ARG A 20 0.81 6.82 12.44
C ARG A 20 0.07 8.00 11.82
N SER A 21 0.79 9.09 11.52
CA SER A 21 0.17 10.30 10.97
C SER A 21 -0.54 10.06 9.65
N VAL A 22 0.00 9.21 8.77
CA VAL A 22 -0.65 8.84 7.51
C VAL A 22 -1.89 8.00 7.77
N ILE A 23 -1.80 6.93 8.57
CA ILE A 23 -2.93 6.04 8.83
C ILE A 23 -4.08 6.73 9.58
N GLU A 24 -3.76 7.65 10.49
CA GLU A 24 -4.77 8.49 11.15
C GLU A 24 -5.48 9.43 10.18
N GLY A 25 -4.78 9.87 9.15
CA GLY A 25 -5.29 10.75 8.10
C GLY A 25 -5.98 10.01 6.94
N ILE A 26 -6.09 8.68 6.99
CA ILE A 26 -6.90 7.93 6.03
C ILE A 26 -8.37 8.05 6.44
N ASP A 27 -9.22 8.39 5.48
CA ASP A 27 -10.67 8.40 5.58
C ASP A 27 -11.29 7.83 4.30
N SER A 28 -12.61 7.59 4.28
CA SER A 28 -13.28 6.97 3.14
C SER A 28 -13.65 7.95 2.02
N GLU A 29 -13.32 9.25 2.12
CA GLU A 29 -13.83 10.29 1.21
C GLU A 29 -12.74 11.00 0.41
N ILE A 30 -11.57 11.25 1.01
CA ILE A 30 -10.54 12.14 0.48
C ILE A 30 -9.20 11.41 0.37
N ASN A 31 -8.84 10.61 1.38
CA ASN A 31 -7.57 9.91 1.44
C ASN A 31 -7.79 8.45 1.80
N THR A 32 -8.09 7.64 0.80
CA THR A 32 -8.65 6.30 1.00
C THR A 32 -7.61 5.23 1.22
N TYR A 33 -6.36 5.44 0.79
CA TYR A 33 -5.32 4.43 0.87
C TYR A 33 -3.93 4.98 1.24
N ALA A 34 -3.08 4.09 1.73
CA ALA A 34 -1.65 4.32 1.88
C ALA A 34 -0.84 3.09 1.49
N ILE A 35 0.36 3.34 0.96
CA ILE A 35 1.29 2.31 0.50
C ILE A 35 2.66 2.56 1.13
N LEU A 36 3.19 1.52 1.75
CA LEU A 36 4.53 1.44 2.31
C LEU A 36 5.40 0.52 1.45
N GLU A 37 6.12 1.13 0.51
CA GLU A 37 6.91 0.45 -0.50
C GLU A 37 8.36 0.29 -0.04
N LYS A 38 8.86 -0.95 0.01
CA LYS A 38 10.28 -1.23 0.30
C LYS A 38 11.12 -1.04 -0.95
N GLN A 39 10.66 -1.63 -2.05
CA GLN A 39 11.19 -1.58 -3.42
C GLN A 39 10.04 -1.88 -4.40
N PRO A 40 10.22 -1.70 -5.72
CA PRO A 40 9.19 -2.04 -6.69
C PRO A 40 8.67 -3.46 -6.47
N ASN A 41 7.34 -3.62 -6.49
CA ASN A 41 6.63 -4.88 -6.25
C ASN A 41 6.82 -5.53 -4.86
N HIS A 42 7.36 -4.78 -3.89
CA HIS A 42 7.53 -5.25 -2.52
C HIS A 42 7.01 -4.18 -1.56
N TYR A 43 5.75 -4.30 -1.16
CA TYR A 43 5.03 -3.27 -0.42
C TYR A 43 4.00 -3.87 0.55
N MET A 44 3.60 -3.05 1.52
CA MET A 44 2.39 -3.25 2.30
C MET A 44 1.46 -2.07 2.03
N GLN A 45 0.18 -2.33 1.78
CA GLN A 45 -0.81 -1.30 1.51
C GLN A 45 -2.06 -1.48 2.35
N THR A 46 -2.78 -0.38 2.56
CA THR A 46 -4.07 -0.40 3.25
C THR A 46 -5.06 0.55 2.59
N MET A 47 -6.33 0.21 2.68
CA MET A 47 -7.44 1.03 2.21
C MET A 47 -8.58 1.04 3.24
N GLN A 48 -9.16 2.21 3.51
CA GLN A 48 -10.31 2.36 4.41
C GLN A 48 -11.62 2.01 3.68
N PHE A 49 -12.41 1.15 4.32
CA PHE A 49 -13.80 0.82 3.98
C PHE A 49 -14.73 1.21 5.13
N GLU A 50 -16.05 1.14 4.94
CA GLU A 50 -17.04 1.50 5.96
C GLU A 50 -16.88 0.69 7.26
N ASP A 51 -16.48 -0.58 7.15
CA ASP A 51 -16.41 -1.55 8.24
C ASP A 51 -14.98 -1.81 8.76
N GLY A 52 -13.99 -1.05 8.29
CA GLY A 52 -12.60 -1.15 8.75
C GLY A 52 -11.61 -0.99 7.60
N PHE A 53 -10.41 -1.55 7.75
CA PHE A 53 -9.36 -1.42 6.76
C PHE A 53 -9.08 -2.75 6.05
N GLU A 54 -8.90 -2.71 4.75
CA GLU A 54 -8.17 -3.77 4.05
C GLU A 54 -6.68 -3.60 4.30
N LEU A 55 -5.97 -4.71 4.53
CA LEU A 55 -4.51 -4.72 4.60
C LEU A 55 -4.00 -5.79 3.66
N GLU A 56 -3.08 -5.41 2.79
CA GLU A 56 -2.48 -6.28 1.79
C GLU A 56 -0.96 -6.12 1.81
N TYR A 57 -0.25 -7.15 1.39
CA TYR A 57 1.18 -7.05 1.11
C TYR A 57 1.56 -7.89 -0.11
N GLN A 58 2.54 -7.40 -0.85
CA GLN A 58 3.12 -8.09 -2.00
C GLN A 58 4.62 -8.25 -1.81
N VAL A 59 5.14 -9.40 -2.24
CA VAL A 59 6.58 -9.68 -2.29
C VAL A 59 6.95 -10.11 -3.70
N ASP A 60 7.74 -9.31 -4.40
CA ASP A 60 8.33 -9.58 -5.72
C ASP A 60 7.34 -9.55 -6.91
N ASP A 61 6.21 -10.26 -6.84
CA ASP A 61 5.22 -10.35 -7.92
C ASP A 61 3.78 -10.55 -7.43
N THR A 62 2.83 -10.59 -8.36
CA THR A 62 1.40 -10.72 -8.08
C THR A 62 0.96 -12.10 -7.58
N ASP A 63 1.73 -13.15 -7.85
CA ASP A 63 1.45 -14.50 -7.35
C ASP A 63 1.77 -14.60 -5.85
N HIS A 64 2.60 -13.68 -5.37
CA HIS A 64 2.98 -13.48 -3.97
C HIS A 64 2.31 -12.22 -3.40
N HIS A 65 1.06 -11.99 -3.77
CA HIS A 65 0.19 -10.98 -3.18
C HIS A 65 -0.76 -11.64 -2.18
N PHE A 66 -0.85 -11.08 -0.98
CA PHE A 66 -1.66 -11.59 0.11
C PHE A 66 -2.46 -10.48 0.76
N ARG A 67 -3.57 -10.85 1.41
CA ARG A 67 -4.40 -9.94 2.21
C ARG A 67 -4.78 -10.54 3.55
N ALA A 68 -5.13 -9.69 4.50
CA ALA A 68 -5.81 -10.12 5.71
C ALA A 68 -7.23 -10.61 5.34
N PRO A 69 -7.73 -11.72 5.93
CA PRO A 69 -9.02 -12.31 5.57
C PRO A 69 -10.22 -11.48 6.01
N GLN A 70 -10.02 -10.52 6.92
CA GLN A 70 -11.05 -9.66 7.48
C GLN A 70 -10.59 -8.21 7.51
N ARG A 71 -11.56 -7.30 7.59
CA ARG A 71 -11.30 -5.88 7.82
C ARG A 71 -10.63 -5.70 9.18
N MET A 72 -9.51 -5.00 9.17
CA MET A 72 -8.69 -4.75 10.35
C MET A 72 -9.08 -3.41 10.99
N ALA A 73 -8.92 -3.32 12.30
CA ALA A 73 -9.04 -2.03 12.98
C ALA A 73 -7.85 -1.13 12.65
N ARG A 74 -8.06 0.18 12.72
CA ARG A 74 -7.02 1.20 12.46
C ARG A 74 -5.72 0.94 13.23
N ASP A 75 -5.84 0.61 14.52
CA ASP A 75 -4.69 0.37 15.39
C ASP A 75 -3.90 -0.89 14.98
N GLU A 76 -4.57 -1.89 14.42
CA GLU A 76 -3.93 -3.11 13.94
C GLU A 76 -3.16 -2.86 12.64
N VAL A 77 -3.77 -2.12 11.70
CA VAL A 77 -3.10 -1.64 10.48
C VAL A 77 -1.89 -0.78 10.82
N MET A 78 -2.05 0.18 11.72
CA MET A 78 -0.97 1.05 12.16
C MET A 78 0.18 0.25 12.76
N ARG A 79 -0.12 -0.75 13.59
CA ARG A 79 0.87 -1.66 14.17
C ARG A 79 1.60 -2.46 13.09
N ALA A 80 0.87 -3.07 12.17
CA ALA A 80 1.44 -3.89 11.09
C ALA A 80 2.35 -3.07 10.17
N MET A 81 1.89 -1.90 9.72
CA MET A 81 2.69 -1.02 8.86
C MET A 81 3.90 -0.43 9.59
N THR A 82 3.81 -0.20 10.90
CA THR A 82 4.97 0.22 11.70
C THR A 82 5.99 -0.91 11.82
N GLN A 83 5.57 -2.13 12.14
CA GLN A 83 6.46 -3.30 12.19
C GLN A 83 7.14 -3.53 10.84
N TYR A 84 6.38 -3.43 9.74
CA TYR A 84 6.93 -3.52 8.39
C TYR A 84 7.94 -2.41 8.10
N ALA A 85 7.66 -1.16 8.53
CA ALA A 85 8.59 -0.04 8.37
C ALA A 85 9.93 -0.27 9.09
N GLU A 86 9.85 -0.86 10.28
CA GLU A 86 10.98 -1.18 11.14
C GLU A 86 11.73 -2.46 10.74
N GLN A 87 11.29 -3.15 9.68
CA GLN A 87 11.80 -4.46 9.25
C GLN A 87 11.67 -5.54 10.34
N ASP A 88 10.58 -5.46 11.10
CA ASP A 88 10.23 -6.42 12.13
C ASP A 88 9.18 -7.40 11.59
N ASP A 89 9.59 -8.64 11.34
CA ASP A 89 8.74 -9.69 10.74
C ASP A 89 7.59 -10.19 11.65
N ARG A 90 7.31 -9.56 12.80
CA ARG A 90 6.16 -9.90 13.64
C ARG A 90 4.82 -9.79 12.90
N TRP A 91 4.66 -8.85 11.97
CA TRP A 91 3.43 -8.68 11.20
C TRP A 91 3.07 -9.92 10.37
N LEU A 92 4.06 -10.73 9.96
CA LEU A 92 3.83 -12.00 9.25
C LEU A 92 3.23 -13.09 10.14
N LYS A 93 3.43 -13.00 11.47
CA LYS A 93 3.02 -14.01 12.44
C LYS A 93 1.78 -13.60 13.22
N GLU A 94 1.57 -12.30 13.38
CA GLU A 94 0.45 -11.72 14.13
C GLU A 94 -0.83 -11.65 13.30
N ILE A 95 -0.73 -11.77 11.98
CA ILE A 95 -1.85 -11.65 11.04
C ILE A 95 -1.94 -12.96 10.25
N GLU A 96 -3.16 -13.49 10.14
CA GLU A 96 -3.43 -14.56 9.19
C GLU A 96 -3.50 -13.96 7.79
N TRP A 97 -2.77 -14.53 6.84
CA TRP A 97 -2.68 -14.03 5.48
C TRP A 97 -3.25 -15.06 4.50
N GLU A 98 -4.07 -14.60 3.57
CA GLU A 98 -4.57 -15.42 2.45
C GLU A 98 -4.03 -14.90 1.12
N PRO A 99 -3.69 -15.79 0.16
CA PRO A 99 -3.31 -15.37 -1.18
C PRO A 99 -4.44 -14.58 -1.84
N LEU A 100 -4.11 -13.41 -2.39
CA LEU A 100 -5.04 -12.61 -3.19
C LEU A 100 -5.03 -13.14 -4.62
N ASN A 101 -6.02 -13.97 -4.97
CA ASN A 101 -6.14 -14.47 -6.33
C ASN A 101 -6.74 -13.41 -7.27
N LEU A 102 -5.86 -12.70 -7.97
CA LEU A 102 -6.24 -11.64 -8.92
C LEU A 102 -7.00 -12.14 -10.15
N GLU A 103 -6.97 -13.45 -10.46
CA GLU A 103 -7.74 -14.02 -11.59
C GLU A 103 -9.26 -14.04 -11.34
N VAL A 104 -9.69 -13.97 -10.07
CA VAL A 104 -11.10 -14.08 -9.67
C VAL A 104 -11.72 -12.72 -9.30
N ALA A 105 -10.90 -11.69 -9.13
CA ALA A 105 -11.31 -10.36 -8.64
C ALA A 105 -12.24 -9.58 -9.59
N GLU A 106 -12.46 -10.05 -10.82
CA GLU A 106 -13.44 -9.46 -11.74
C GLU A 106 -14.91 -9.74 -11.37
N SER A 107 -15.21 -10.63 -10.39
CA SER A 107 -16.60 -11.08 -10.21
C SER A 107 -17.42 -10.44 -9.08
N LYS A 108 -16.91 -10.20 -7.86
CA LYS A 108 -17.72 -9.59 -6.78
C LYS A 108 -16.84 -8.88 -5.74
N SER A 109 -17.18 -7.62 -5.47
CA SER A 109 -16.61 -6.72 -4.44
C SER A 109 -15.20 -6.17 -4.72
N GLY A 110 -15.16 -4.98 -5.31
CA GLY A 110 -14.49 -3.81 -4.71
C GLY A 110 -12.96 -3.71 -4.66
N CYS A 111 -12.16 -4.71 -5.03
CA CYS A 111 -10.70 -4.55 -5.13
C CYS A 111 -10.32 -4.13 -6.55
N LEU A 112 -10.16 -2.81 -6.77
CA LEU A 112 -9.45 -2.34 -7.95
C LEU A 112 -7.97 -2.64 -7.72
N GLY A 113 -7.44 -3.66 -8.40
CA GLY A 113 -6.00 -3.89 -8.48
C GLY A 113 -5.32 -2.65 -9.05
N LEU A 114 -4.82 -1.78 -8.17
CA LEU A 114 -3.98 -0.66 -8.54
C LEU A 114 -2.62 -1.22 -8.94
N LEU A 115 -2.52 -1.65 -10.20
CA LEU A 115 -1.26 -1.88 -10.88
C LEU A 115 -0.50 -0.56 -10.90
N LEU A 116 0.40 -0.34 -9.93
CA LEU A 116 1.44 0.66 -10.02
C LEU A 116 2.44 0.23 -11.09
N VAL A 117 2.08 0.45 -12.35
CA VAL A 117 3.04 0.45 -13.44
C VAL A 117 4.00 1.60 -13.17
N GLY A 118 5.23 1.26 -12.81
CA GLY A 118 6.31 2.22 -12.64
C GLY A 118 6.45 3.09 -13.88
N ALA A 119 6.02 4.35 -13.79
CA ALA A 119 6.37 5.37 -14.76
C ALA A 119 7.82 5.79 -14.50
N SER A 120 8.78 4.99 -14.97
CA SER A 120 10.13 5.47 -15.21
C SER A 120 10.09 6.42 -16.42
N LEU A 121 9.66 7.67 -16.20
CA LEU A 121 9.87 8.74 -17.17
C LEU A 121 11.34 9.15 -17.13
N GLY A 122 12.17 8.37 -17.84
CA GLY A 122 13.41 8.86 -18.39
C GLY A 122 13.09 9.88 -19.47
N ALA A 123 12.97 11.16 -19.10
CA ALA A 123 12.97 12.25 -20.06
C ALA A 123 14.42 12.64 -20.38
N SER A 124 15.06 11.84 -21.23
CA SER A 124 16.23 12.30 -21.99
C SER A 124 15.75 12.82 -23.35
N ALA A 125 16.14 14.06 -23.64
CA ALA A 125 16.30 14.68 -24.95
C ALA A 125 15.08 14.86 -25.87
N PHE A 126 14.84 16.12 -26.22
CA PHE A 126 14.72 16.75 -27.55
C PHE A 126 13.82 17.98 -27.34
N GLY A 127 14.35 19.19 -27.40
CA GLY A 127 14.91 19.76 -28.61
C GLY A 127 13.89 20.78 -29.13
N ALA A 128 14.28 22.05 -29.11
CA ALA A 128 13.51 23.20 -29.52
C ALA A 128 12.84 23.05 -30.89
N PHE A 129 11.68 23.70 -31.07
CA PHE A 129 11.37 24.68 -32.13
C PHE A 129 9.85 24.86 -32.24
N CYS A 130 9.36 26.07 -32.06
CA CYS A 130 8.21 26.58 -32.81
C CYS A 130 8.51 28.05 -33.16
N LEU A 131 8.21 28.37 -34.42
CA LEU A 131 8.58 29.55 -35.20
C LEU A 131 8.12 30.88 -34.62
#